data_AF-A0A822FW21-F1
#
_entry.id   AF-A0A822FW21-F1
#
_cell.length_a   1.000
_cell.length_b   1.000
_cell.length_c   1.000
_cell.angle_alpha   90.00
_cell.angle_beta   90.00
_cell.angle_gamma   90.00
#
_symmetry.space_group_name_H-M   'P 1'
#
loop_
_entity.id
_entity.type
_entity.pdbx_description
1 polymer ?
#
loop_
_entity_poly.entity_id
_entity_poly.type
_entity_poly.pdbx_seq_one_letter_code
_entity_poly.pdbx_strand_id
1 'polypeptide(L)'
;RHIRVMLPMFKRAKMITHLDTILQCTDRFIDRNLHDGQIHRHLVSCCQSLTMNLIGFIGFDYDFDVQTDSPLKIAFEDFVFYAVHIMMMPWLPRWLAKIYLKFNLKYQRAHRFIRQVTEKIVEEEQNQQYETENRRPKNLIASLVSSV
;
A
#
# COMPACT_ATOMS: atom_id res chain seq x y z
N ARG A 1 7.84 -15.46 10.16
CA ARG A 1 6.53 -16.01 9.75
C ARG A 1 5.94 -15.20 8.58
N HIS A 2 5.67 -13.90 8.74
CA HIS A 2 5.10 -13.04 7.67
C HIS A 2 5.92 -12.97 6.37
N ILE A 3 7.25 -12.86 6.44
CA ILE A 3 8.11 -12.82 5.24
C ILE A 3 7.94 -14.07 4.36
N ARG A 4 7.71 -15.24 4.96
CA ARG A 4 7.55 -16.51 4.23
C ARG A 4 6.24 -16.56 3.42
N VAL A 5 5.22 -15.81 3.84
CA VAL A 5 3.94 -15.68 3.15
C VAL A 5 4.02 -14.62 2.05
N MET A 6 4.77 -13.54 2.27
CA MET A 6 4.95 -12.47 1.28
C MET A 6 5.92 -12.87 0.14
N LEU A 7 7.05 -13.51 0.44
CA LEU A 7 8.10 -13.79 -0.55
C LEU A 7 7.62 -14.52 -1.83
N PRO A 8 6.73 -15.53 -1.76
CA PRO A 8 6.21 -16.22 -2.93
C PRO A 8 5.46 -15.30 -3.90
N MET A 9 4.84 -14.23 -3.39
CA MET A 9 4.06 -13.28 -4.18
C MET A 9 4.96 -12.32 -4.98
N PHE A 10 6.17 -12.06 -4.48
CA PHE A 10 7.19 -11.23 -5.13
C PHE A 10 8.22 -12.04 -5.93
N LYS A 11 7.96 -13.33 -6.21
CA LYS A 11 8.82 -14.12 -7.08
C LYS A 11 8.76 -13.58 -8.51
N ARG A 12 9.92 -13.54 -9.17
CA ARG A 12 10.11 -13.01 -10.53
C ARG A 12 9.05 -13.46 -11.54
N ALA A 13 8.63 -14.73 -11.49
CA ALA A 13 7.60 -15.28 -12.37
C ALA A 13 6.20 -14.67 -12.15
N LYS A 14 5.82 -14.37 -10.91
CA LYS A 14 4.54 -13.71 -10.60
C LYS A 14 4.60 -12.20 -10.85
N MET A 15 5.78 -11.60 -10.70
CA MET A 15 6.00 -10.20 -11.04
C MET A 15 5.78 -9.92 -12.54
N ILE A 16 6.19 -10.86 -13.41
CA ILE A 16 5.97 -10.78 -14.87
C ILE A 16 4.47 -10.76 -15.20
N THR A 17 3.64 -11.51 -14.48
CA THR A 17 2.17 -11.50 -14.70
C THR A 17 1.50 -10.20 -14.28
N HIS A 18 2.20 -9.34 -13.54
CA HIS A 18 1.72 -8.02 -13.13
C HIS A 18 2.32 -6.88 -13.97
N LEU A 19 3.14 -7.19 -14.99
CA LEU A 19 3.85 -6.17 -15.77
C LEU A 19 2.88 -5.32 -16.60
N ASP A 20 1.87 -5.93 -17.21
CA ASP A 20 0.80 -5.21 -17.91
C ASP A 20 0.00 -4.30 -16.97
N THR A 21 -0.26 -4.74 -15.75
CA THR A 21 -0.89 -3.92 -14.71
C THR A 21 -0.02 -2.74 -14.32
N ILE A 22 1.29 -2.96 -14.12
CA ILE A 22 2.24 -1.90 -13.80
C ILE A 22 2.27 -0.86 -14.92
N LEU A 23 2.28 -1.31 -16.18
CA LEU A 23 2.19 -0.43 -17.35
C LEU A 23 0.88 0.36 -17.33
N GLN A 24 -0.27 -0.30 -17.15
CA GLN A 24 -1.56 0.40 -17.06
C GLN A 24 -1.64 1.41 -15.92
N CYS A 25 -1.12 1.10 -14.73
CA CYS A 25 -1.07 2.06 -13.62
C CYS A 25 -0.16 3.24 -13.93
N THR A 26 0.95 2.99 -14.64
CA THR A 26 1.90 4.02 -15.06
C THR A 26 1.30 4.89 -16.16
N ASP A 27 0.61 4.31 -17.14
CA ASP A 27 -0.07 5.03 -18.22
C ASP A 27 -1.18 5.92 -17.67
N ARG A 28 -2.05 5.38 -16.80
CA ARG A 28 -3.08 6.19 -16.11
C ARG A 28 -2.47 7.34 -15.30
N PHE A 29 -1.32 7.10 -14.68
CA PHE A 29 -0.59 8.12 -13.95
C PHE A 29 -0.02 9.19 -14.88
N ILE A 30 0.59 8.79 -16.00
CA ILE A 30 1.14 9.68 -17.02
C ILE A 30 0.01 10.54 -17.59
N ASP A 31 -1.09 9.94 -18.04
CA ASP A 31 -2.23 10.64 -18.63
C ASP A 31 -2.82 11.70 -17.68
N ARG A 32 -3.03 11.36 -16.41
CA ARG A 32 -3.55 12.30 -15.40
C ARG A 32 -2.60 13.47 -15.14
N ASN A 33 -1.29 13.23 -15.08
CA ASN A 33 -0.30 14.28 -14.75
C ASN A 33 0.13 15.12 -15.96
N LEU A 34 0.06 14.58 -17.18
CA LEU A 34 0.34 15.31 -18.42
C LEU A 34 -0.76 16.32 -18.74
N HIS A 35 -2.02 15.99 -18.46
CA HIS A 35 -3.15 16.88 -18.70
C HIS A 35 -3.16 18.13 -17.79
N ASP A 36 -2.69 18.01 -16.55
CA ASP A 36 -2.71 19.11 -15.58
C ASP A 36 -1.50 20.06 -15.66
N GLY A 37 -0.46 19.73 -16.45
CA GLY A 37 0.74 20.57 -16.58
C GLY A 37 1.55 20.76 -15.29
N GLN A 38 1.24 20.02 -14.21
CA GLN A 38 1.82 20.18 -12.87
C GLN A 38 3.00 19.23 -12.57
N ILE A 39 3.58 18.59 -13.58
CA ILE A 39 4.60 17.52 -13.45
C ILE A 39 5.78 17.92 -12.55
N HIS A 40 6.13 19.21 -12.48
CA HIS A 40 7.30 19.67 -11.72
C HIS A 40 7.09 19.96 -10.24
N ARG A 41 5.87 20.24 -9.75
CA ARG A 41 5.72 20.70 -8.36
C ARG A 41 5.61 19.58 -7.32
N HIS A 42 5.24 18.35 -7.71
CA HIS A 42 4.90 17.31 -6.73
C HIS A 42 5.37 15.89 -7.10
N LEU A 43 6.54 15.75 -7.74
CA LEU A 43 7.09 14.44 -8.13
C LEU A 43 7.09 13.41 -6.98
N VAL A 44 7.41 13.82 -5.75
CA VAL A 44 7.40 12.92 -4.58
C VAL A 44 6.01 12.40 -4.24
N SER A 45 5.00 13.27 -4.18
CA SER A 45 3.60 12.89 -3.90
C SER A 45 3.02 12.03 -5.05
N CYS A 46 3.39 12.36 -6.27
CA CYS A 46 3.06 11.60 -7.47
C CYS A 46 3.65 10.17 -7.41
N CYS A 47 4.93 10.02 -7.07
CA CYS A 47 5.56 8.71 -6.89
C CYS A 47 4.97 7.92 -5.71
N GLN A 48 4.62 8.59 -4.60
CA GLN A 48 3.95 7.95 -3.46
C GLN A 48 2.56 7.42 -3.85
N SER A 49 1.80 8.19 -4.63
CA SER A 49 0.49 7.79 -5.15
C SER A 49 0.60 6.59 -6.10
N LEU A 50 1.54 6.63 -7.05
CA LEU A 50 1.80 5.52 -7.96
C LEU A 50 2.21 4.25 -7.19
N THR A 51 3.09 4.39 -6.19
CA THR A 51 3.54 3.28 -5.35
C THR A 51 2.38 2.68 -4.57
N MET A 52 1.51 3.51 -4.01
CA MET A 52 0.32 3.04 -3.28
C MET A 52 -0.62 2.24 -4.19
N ASN A 53 -0.88 2.74 -5.41
CA ASN A 53 -1.74 2.05 -6.38
C ASN A 53 -1.12 0.74 -6.85
N LEU A 54 0.18 0.72 -7.11
CA LEU A 54 0.89 -0.46 -7.56
C LEU A 54 0.96 -1.53 -6.46
N ILE A 55 1.19 -1.15 -5.21
CA ILE A 55 1.12 -2.08 -4.06
C ILE A 55 -0.32 -2.54 -3.83
N GLY A 56 -1.29 -1.65 -3.95
CA GLY A 56 -2.72 -1.97 -3.87
C GLY A 56 -3.11 -3.03 -4.88
N PHE A 57 -2.74 -2.84 -6.13
CA PHE A 57 -3.12 -3.74 -7.21
C PHE A 57 -2.34 -5.05 -7.15
N ILE A 58 -1.01 -5.01 -7.02
CA ILE A 58 -0.18 -6.24 -7.02
C ILE A 58 -0.37 -7.03 -5.73
N GLY A 59 -0.40 -6.34 -4.59
CA GLY A 59 -0.55 -6.96 -3.29
C GLY A 59 -1.99 -7.40 -3.05
N PHE A 60 -2.96 -6.55 -3.34
CA PHE A 60 -4.32 -6.72 -2.83
C PHE A 60 -5.38 -6.89 -3.92
N ASP A 61 -5.02 -6.82 -5.21
CA ASP A 61 -5.97 -6.76 -6.33
C ASP A 61 -6.98 -5.61 -6.17
N TYR A 62 -6.53 -4.55 -5.49
CA TYR A 62 -7.37 -3.42 -5.10
C TYR A 62 -6.91 -2.16 -5.84
N ASP A 63 -7.82 -1.57 -6.62
CA ASP A 63 -7.60 -0.28 -7.23
C ASP A 63 -7.98 0.81 -6.23
N PHE A 64 -6.98 1.30 -5.50
CA PHE A 64 -7.13 2.56 -4.77
C PHE A 64 -7.24 3.65 -5.84
N ASP A 65 -8.44 3.98 -6.31
CA ASP A 65 -8.60 5.12 -7.21
C ASP A 65 -8.28 6.40 -6.43
N VAL A 66 -7.01 6.78 -6.47
CA VAL A 66 -6.48 7.94 -5.75
C VAL A 66 -6.88 9.17 -6.55
N GLN A 67 -8.06 9.70 -6.23
CA GLN A 67 -8.27 11.14 -6.37
C GLN A 67 -7.17 11.85 -5.56
N THR A 68 -6.67 12.95 -6.11
CA THR A 68 -5.49 13.68 -5.62
C THR A 68 -5.59 14.12 -4.16
N ASP A 69 -6.82 14.16 -3.63
CA ASP A 69 -7.20 14.57 -2.26
C ASP A 69 -7.83 13.45 -1.41
N SER A 70 -7.63 12.17 -1.76
CA SER A 70 -8.24 11.09 -0.98
C SER A 70 -7.66 11.06 0.46
N PRO A 71 -8.50 10.87 1.50
CA PRO A 71 -8.03 10.74 2.88
C PRO A 71 -7.00 9.62 3.08
N LEU A 72 -7.06 8.59 2.22
CA LEU A 72 -6.11 7.48 2.21
C LEU A 72 -4.72 7.92 1.74
N LYS A 73 -4.64 8.75 0.70
CA LYS A 73 -3.37 9.30 0.22
C LYS A 73 -2.69 10.12 1.31
N ILE A 74 -3.43 11.03 1.95
CA ILE A 74 -2.91 11.87 3.04
C ILE A 74 -2.40 11.00 4.20
N ALA A 75 -3.18 9.98 4.59
CA ALA A 75 -2.77 9.03 5.62
C ALA A 75 -1.51 8.25 5.23
N PHE A 76 -1.41 7.82 3.96
CA PHE A 76 -0.23 7.10 3.47
C PHE A 76 1.01 7.98 3.42
N GLU A 77 0.90 9.22 2.94
CA GLU A 77 2.01 10.19 2.91
C GLU A 77 2.51 10.49 4.33
N ASP A 78 1.61 10.77 5.28
CA ASP A 78 1.97 10.97 6.69
C ASP A 78 2.67 9.72 7.26
N PHE A 79 2.15 8.52 6.98
CA PHE A 79 2.76 7.27 7.43
C PHE A 79 4.18 7.09 6.89
N VAL A 80 4.36 7.22 5.58
CA VAL A 80 5.66 7.06 4.91
C VAL A 80 6.67 8.10 5.40
N PHE A 81 6.26 9.35 5.53
CA PHE A 81 7.11 10.43 6.02
C PHE A 81 7.70 10.10 7.39
N TYR A 82 6.85 9.76 8.37
CA TYR A 82 7.32 9.46 9.73
C TYR A 82 8.08 8.13 9.82
N ALA A 83 7.69 7.11 9.05
CA ALA A 83 8.40 5.84 9.02
C ALA A 83 9.82 6.00 8.46
N VAL A 84 9.99 6.70 7.34
CA VAL A 84 11.29 6.97 6.72
C VAL A 84 12.14 7.86 7.63
N HIS A 85 11.55 8.89 8.23
CA HIS A 85 12.29 9.80 9.12
C HIS A 85 12.95 9.05 10.28
N ILE A 86 12.27 8.04 10.82
CA ILE A 86 12.81 7.20 11.90
C ILE A 86 13.82 6.19 11.38
N MET A 87 13.57 5.60 10.21
CA MET A 87 14.50 4.66 9.59
C MET A 87 15.84 5.33 9.27
N MET A 88 15.82 6.61 8.91
CA MET A 88 17.01 7.43 8.61
C MET A 88 17.76 7.92 9.86
N MET A 89 17.29 7.61 11.07
CA MET A 89 17.99 7.92 12.32
C MET A 89 18.56 6.64 12.97
N PRO A 90 19.65 6.07 12.42
CA PRO A 90 20.22 4.80 12.91
C PRO A 90 20.78 4.89 14.33
N TRP A 91 21.11 6.10 14.80
CA TRP A 91 21.56 6.36 16.17
C TRP A 91 20.42 6.37 17.20
N LEU A 92 19.16 6.41 16.76
CA LEU A 92 18.03 6.51 17.66
C LEU A 92 17.79 5.14 18.33
N PRO A 93 17.86 5.05 19.67
CA PRO A 93 17.53 3.81 20.35
C PRO A 93 16.11 3.36 20.00
N ARG A 94 15.91 2.06 19.75
CA ARG A 94 14.61 1.51 19.29
C ARG A 94 13.44 1.85 20.23
N TRP A 95 13.68 1.94 21.53
CA TRP A 95 12.66 2.31 22.51
C TRP A 95 12.22 3.77 22.33
N LEU A 96 13.15 4.67 22.00
CA LEU A 96 12.88 6.08 21.77
C LEU A 96 12.14 6.30 20.45
N ALA A 97 12.52 5.56 19.40
CA ALA A 97 11.75 5.49 18.15
C ALA A 97 10.30 5.09 18.39
N LYS A 98 10.08 4.07 19.23
CA LYS A 98 8.75 3.58 19.60
C LYS A 98 7.95 4.62 20.37
N ILE A 99 8.58 5.32 21.32
CA ILE A 99 7.95 6.43 22.06
C ILE A 99 7.55 7.54 21.09
N TYR A 100 8.47 7.98 20.23
CA TYR A 100 8.21 9.03 19.24
C TYR A 100 7.00 8.70 18.36
N LEU A 101 6.95 7.48 17.80
CA LEU A 101 5.80 7.04 17.00
C LEU A 101 4.51 6.98 17.80
N LYS A 102 4.58 6.56 19.07
CA LYS A 102 3.41 6.44 19.95
C LYS A 102 2.77 7.79 20.24
N PHE A 103 3.59 8.84 20.41
CA PHE A 103 3.11 10.18 20.73
C PHE A 103 2.88 11.07 19.51
N ASN A 104 3.38 10.70 18.33
CA ASN A 104 3.12 11.43 17.11
C ASN A 104 1.67 11.24 16.64
N LEU A 105 0.83 12.25 16.86
CA LEU A 105 -0.60 12.22 16.55
C LEU A 105 -0.89 12.00 15.07
N LYS A 106 -0.08 12.56 14.17
CA LYS A 106 -0.25 12.40 12.71
C LYS A 106 0.03 10.97 12.30
N TYR A 107 1.14 10.40 12.76
CA TYR A 107 1.44 8.97 12.55
C TYR A 107 0.36 8.07 13.13
N GLN A 108 -0.10 8.32 14.36
CA GLN A 108 -1.15 7.49 14.99
C GLN A 108 -2.51 7.60 14.28
N ARG A 109 -2.83 8.77 13.70
CA ARG A 109 -4.03 8.95 12.88
C ARG A 109 -3.91 8.18 11.56
N ALA A 110 -2.80 8.37 10.85
CA ALA A 110 -2.48 7.66 9.63
C ALA A 110 -2.50 6.13 9.83
N HIS A 111 -1.83 5.64 10.86
CA HIS A 111 -1.78 4.22 11.21
C HIS A 111 -3.17 3.64 11.51
N ARG A 112 -4.02 4.36 12.26
CA ARG A 112 -5.40 3.93 12.52
C ARG A 112 -6.23 3.89 11.25
N PHE A 113 -6.11 4.90 10.38
CA PHE A 113 -6.85 4.95 9.13
C PHE A 113 -6.45 3.82 8.18
N ILE A 114 -5.14 3.62 7.97
CA ILE A 114 -4.61 2.53 7.15
C ILE A 114 -5.08 1.17 7.70
N ARG A 115 -5.08 1.00 9.03
CA ARG A 115 -5.59 -0.20 9.67
C ARG A 115 -7.07 -0.44 9.37
N GLN A 116 -7.91 0.58 9.48
CA GLN A 116 -9.35 0.47 9.18
C GLN A 116 -9.59 0.10 7.71
N VAL A 117 -8.84 0.71 6.78
CA VAL A 117 -8.94 0.37 5.35
C VAL A 117 -8.48 -1.07 5.11
N THR A 118 -7.39 -1.49 5.75
CA THR A 118 -6.90 -2.87 5.64
C THR A 118 -7.91 -3.88 6.19
N GLU A 119 -8.52 -3.60 7.35
CA GLU A 119 -9.56 -4.44 7.96
C GLU A 119 -10.76 -4.57 7.01
N LYS A 120 -11.21 -3.48 6.37
CA LYS A 120 -12.29 -3.53 5.37
C LYS A 120 -11.95 -4.40 4.16
N ILE A 121 -10.75 -4.27 3.59
CA ILE A 121 -10.34 -5.09 2.44
C ILE A 121 -10.29 -6.57 2.84
N VAL A 122 -9.83 -6.88 4.06
CA VAL A 122 -9.83 -8.26 4.59
C VAL A 122 -11.26 -8.79 4.74
N GLU A 123 -12.19 -8.00 5.27
CA GLU A 123 -13.60 -8.39 5.41
C GLU A 123 -14.26 -8.61 4.05
N GLU A 124 -14.04 -7.72 3.07
CA GLU A 124 -14.53 -7.88 1.70
C GLU A 124 -14.02 -9.17 1.04
N GLU A 125 -12.73 -9.46 1.18
CA GLU A 125 -12.10 -10.68 0.67
C GLU A 125 -12.63 -11.95 1.36
N GLN A 126 -12.82 -11.91 2.68
CA GLN A 126 -13.38 -13.03 3.43
C GLN A 126 -14.81 -13.33 2.96
N ASN A 127 -15.65 -12.30 2.82
CA ASN A 127 -17.03 -12.46 2.35
C ASN A 127 -17.09 -13.05 0.93
N GLN A 128 -16.20 -12.65 0.03
CA GLN A 128 -16.12 -13.21 -1.32
C GLN A 128 -15.57 -14.65 -1.36
N GLN A 129 -14.66 -15.01 -0.44
CA GLN A 129 -14.17 -16.39 -0.30
C GLN A 129 -15.25 -17.35 0.17
N TYR A 130 -16.13 -16.94 1.09
CA TYR A 130 -17.27 -17.76 1.53
C TYR A 130 -18.25 -18.09 0.39
N GLU A 131 -18.36 -17.23 -0.63
CA GLU A 131 -19.19 -17.49 -1.81
C GLU A 131 -18.51 -18.38 -2.86
N THR A 132 -17.18 -18.56 -2.80
CA THR A 132 -16.40 -19.22 -3.86
C THR A 132 -15.41 -20.25 -3.30
N GLU A 133 -15.94 -21.32 -2.69
CA GLU A 133 -15.27 -22.33 -1.84
C GLU A 133 -14.05 -23.09 -2.44
N ASN A 134 -13.64 -22.83 -3.69
CA ASN A 134 -12.60 -23.61 -4.39
C ASN A 134 -11.53 -22.80 -5.16
N ARG A 135 -11.40 -21.48 -4.93
CA ARG A 135 -10.38 -20.68 -5.62
C ARG A 135 -9.09 -20.58 -4.81
N ARG A 136 -7.95 -20.93 -5.44
CA ARG A 136 -6.61 -20.63 -4.92
C ARG A 136 -6.48 -19.11 -4.69
N PRO A 137 -5.82 -18.67 -3.60
CA PRO A 137 -5.69 -17.25 -3.28
C PRO A 137 -4.95 -16.52 -4.40
N LYS A 138 -5.62 -15.56 -5.02
CA LYS A 138 -5.06 -14.78 -6.15
C LYS A 138 -4.19 -13.62 -5.66
N ASN A 139 -4.54 -13.02 -4.53
CA ASN A 139 -3.93 -11.85 -3.91
C ASN A 139 -3.27 -12.17 -2.54
N LEU A 140 -2.47 -11.23 -2.05
CA LEU A 140 -1.69 -11.35 -0.81
C LEU A 140 -2.58 -11.42 0.43
N ILE A 141 -3.72 -10.72 0.43
CA ILE A 141 -4.70 -10.75 1.52
C ILE A 141 -5.33 -12.14 1.63
N ALA A 142 -5.85 -12.73 0.55
CA ALA A 142 -6.40 -14.09 0.62
C ALA A 142 -5.34 -15.10 1.06
N SER A 143 -4.08 -14.93 0.63
CA SER A 143 -2.98 -15.79 1.07
C SER A 143 -2.61 -15.60 2.55
N LEU A 144 -2.76 -14.38 3.09
CA LEU A 144 -2.53 -14.08 4.50
C LEU A 144 -3.66 -14.63 5.36
N VAL A 145 -4.91 -14.39 4.98
CA VAL A 145 -6.12 -14.89 5.64
C VAL A 145 -6.14 -16.41 5.69
N SER A 146 -5.79 -17.09 4.59
CA SER A 146 -5.73 -18.56 4.55
C SER A 146 -4.56 -19.17 5.33
N SER A 147 -3.60 -18.35 5.79
CA SER A 147 -2.38 -18.81 6.50
C SER A 147 -2.41 -18.61 8.02
N VAL A 148 -3.48 -17.99 8.52
CA VAL A 148 -3.81 -17.85 9.94
C VAL A 148 -4.47 -19.14 10.41
#